data_AF-A0A534TX97-F1
#
_entry.id   AF-A0A534TX97-F1
#
_cell.length_a   1.000
_cell.length_b   1.000
_cell.length_c   1.000
_cell.angle_alpha   90.00
_cell.angle_beta   90.00
_cell.angle_gamma   90.00
#
_symmetry.space_group_name_H-M   'P 1'
#
loop_
_entity.id
_entity.type
_entity.pdbx_description
1 polymer ?
#
loop_
_entity_poly.entity_id
_entity_poly.type
_entity_poly.pdbx_seq_one_letter_code
_entity_poly.pdbx_strand_id
1 'polypeptide(L)'
;MGPSALELRGAGAVTLRYPINRLLSFDDGHFVRVITADNYFTFVAYFLLAFGLTFELPLVLTFLALVGVVSSRSLRAHRAYIVVGLWIASCFVTPGADPYSPLIIGVAFTILYFISEALIRVIGR
;
A
#
# COMPACT_ATOMS: atom_id res chain seq x y z
N MET A 1 11.91 -62.49 -5.56
CA MET A 1 11.61 -62.11 -4.16
C MET A 1 11.14 -60.66 -4.18
N GLY A 2 9.83 -60.44 -4.30
CA GLY A 2 9.25 -59.09 -4.27
C GLY A 2 9.05 -58.62 -2.83
N PRO A 3 9.19 -57.32 -2.54
CA PRO A 3 8.97 -56.79 -1.20
C PRO A 3 7.55 -57.11 -0.75
N SER A 4 7.44 -57.69 0.44
CA SER A 4 6.16 -58.12 1.01
C SER A 4 5.23 -56.93 1.21
N ALA A 5 3.94 -57.09 0.92
CA ALA A 5 2.93 -56.02 0.97
C ALA A 5 2.83 -55.31 2.33
N LEU A 6 3.43 -55.86 3.39
CA LEU A 6 3.57 -55.24 4.71
C LEU A 6 4.57 -54.09 4.74
N GLU A 7 5.68 -54.18 3.99
CA GLU A 7 6.70 -53.12 3.93
C GLU A 7 6.20 -51.90 3.14
N LEU A 8 5.41 -52.13 2.08
CA LEU A 8 4.82 -51.06 1.28
C LEU A 8 3.73 -50.27 2.04
N ARG A 9 2.98 -50.95 2.93
CA ARG A 9 1.97 -50.30 3.78
C ARG A 9 2.61 -49.49 4.92
N GLY A 10 3.70 -49.99 5.51
CA GLY A 10 4.46 -49.28 6.53
C GLY A 10 5.21 -48.08 5.98
N ALA A 11 5.91 -48.25 4.85
CA ALA A 11 6.63 -47.17 4.19
C ALA A 11 5.70 -46.06 3.69
N GLY A 12 4.54 -46.41 3.11
CA GLY A 12 3.51 -45.46 2.70
C GLY A 12 2.90 -44.68 3.87
N ALA A 13 2.60 -45.36 4.98
CA ALA A 13 2.09 -44.68 6.18
C ALA A 13 3.13 -43.73 6.79
N VAL A 14 4.42 -44.10 6.81
CA VAL A 14 5.49 -43.26 7.35
C VAL A 14 5.80 -42.08 6.43
N THR A 15 5.92 -42.32 5.12
CA THR A 15 6.16 -41.26 4.12
C THR A 15 5.00 -40.32 3.93
N LEU A 16 3.76 -40.74 4.19
CA LEU A 16 2.60 -39.85 4.18
C LEU A 16 2.44 -39.12 5.53
N ARG A 17 2.67 -39.80 6.66
CA ARG A 17 2.55 -39.21 8.01
C ARG A 17 3.62 -38.15 8.28
N TYR A 18 4.85 -38.33 7.81
CA TYR A 18 5.96 -37.41 8.05
C TYR A 18 5.75 -36.00 7.45
N PRO A 19 5.47 -35.84 6.13
CA PRO A 19 5.23 -34.54 5.53
C PRO A 19 3.91 -33.94 5.99
N ILE A 20 2.86 -34.73 6.25
CA ILE A 20 1.60 -34.21 6.80
C ILE A 20 1.82 -33.67 8.20
N ASN A 21 2.56 -34.35 9.07
CA ASN A 21 2.85 -33.84 10.40
C ASN A 21 3.78 -32.60 10.37
N ARG A 22 4.65 -32.50 9.36
CA ARG A 22 5.47 -31.29 9.11
C ARG A 22 4.65 -30.12 8.56
N LEU A 23 3.70 -30.38 7.65
CA LEU A 23 2.75 -29.40 7.12
C LEU A 23 1.77 -28.90 8.20
N LEU A 24 1.28 -29.81 9.05
CA LEU A 24 0.44 -29.46 10.20
C LEU A 24 1.21 -28.71 11.29
N SER A 25 2.53 -28.95 11.44
CA SER A 25 3.39 -28.13 12.30
C SER A 25 3.83 -26.81 11.66
N PHE A 26 3.60 -26.60 10.36
CA PHE A 26 3.72 -25.28 9.73
C PHE A 26 2.43 -24.46 9.85
N ASP A 27 1.33 -25.10 10.28
CA ASP A 27 0.09 -24.45 10.68
C ASP A 27 0.17 -23.98 12.14
N ASP A 28 1.27 -23.28 12.46
CA ASP A 28 1.51 -22.65 13.76
C ASP A 28 0.61 -21.41 13.92
N GLY A 29 -0.72 -21.53 13.85
CA GLY A 29 -1.71 -20.57 14.36
C GLY A 29 -1.58 -19.07 14.01
N HIS A 30 -0.64 -18.71 13.14
CA HIS A 30 -0.19 -17.35 12.82
C HIS A 30 -0.64 -16.92 11.42
N PHE A 31 -1.38 -17.77 10.72
CA PHE A 31 -2.18 -17.37 9.57
C PHE A 31 -3.61 -17.07 10.00
N VAL A 32 -3.79 -16.09 10.90
CA VAL A 32 -4.99 -15.26 10.75
C VAL A 32 -4.77 -14.50 9.46
N ARG A 33 -5.25 -15.08 8.36
CA ARG A 33 -5.37 -14.40 7.08
C ARG A 33 -6.44 -13.32 7.27
N VAL A 34 -6.08 -12.18 7.91
CA VAL A 34 -6.94 -11.00 8.09
C VAL A 34 -7.07 -10.27 6.75
N ILE A 35 -7.55 -10.95 5.71
CA ILE A 35 -8.19 -10.29 4.59
C ILE A 35 -9.66 -10.69 4.67
N THR A 36 -10.32 -10.24 5.74
CA THR A 36 -11.79 -10.19 5.74
C THR A 36 -12.19 -9.25 4.62
N ALA A 37 -13.14 -9.67 3.77
CA ALA A 37 -13.60 -8.85 2.65
C ALA A 37 -13.94 -7.42 3.08
N ASP A 38 -14.56 -7.26 4.25
CA ASP A 38 -14.93 -5.97 4.84
C ASP A 38 -13.73 -5.04 5.07
N ASN A 39 -12.62 -5.56 5.59
CA ASN A 39 -11.41 -4.76 5.81
C ASN A 39 -10.76 -4.35 4.50
N TYR A 40 -10.78 -5.23 3.50
CA TYR A 40 -10.28 -4.92 2.17
C TYR A 40 -11.12 -3.85 1.46
N PHE A 41 -12.45 -3.98 1.47
CA PHE A 41 -13.34 -3.00 0.86
C PHE A 41 -13.26 -1.65 1.57
N THR A 42 -13.19 -1.63 2.91
CA THR A 42 -13.01 -0.39 3.68
C THR A 42 -11.68 0.28 3.36
N PHE A 43 -10.60 -0.49 3.26
CA PHE A 43 -9.29 0.01 2.85
C PHE A 43 -9.33 0.60 1.44
N VAL A 44 -9.86 -0.14 0.46
CA VAL A 44 -9.96 0.33 -0.93
C VAL A 44 -10.86 1.56 -1.03
N ALA A 45 -11.96 1.62 -0.28
CA ALA A 45 -12.84 2.79 -0.24
C ALA A 45 -12.11 4.04 0.28
N TYR A 46 -11.39 3.94 1.40
CA TYR A 46 -10.58 5.05 1.92
C TYR A 46 -9.45 5.44 0.97
N PHE A 47 -8.80 4.45 0.35
CA PHE A 47 -7.77 4.69 -0.66
C PHE A 47 -8.33 5.49 -1.84
N LEU A 48 -9.46 5.06 -2.41
CA LEU A 48 -10.10 5.75 -3.53
C LEU A 48 -10.55 7.17 -3.16
N LEU A 49 -11.12 7.36 -1.97
CA LEU A 49 -11.51 8.69 -1.48
C LEU A 49 -10.30 9.62 -1.32
N ALA A 50 -9.25 9.16 -0.64
CA ALA A 50 -8.05 9.96 -0.41
C ALA A 50 -7.29 10.26 -1.71
N PHE A 51 -7.21 9.28 -2.60
CA PHE A 51 -6.61 9.44 -3.93
C PHE A 51 -7.40 10.44 -4.78
N GLY A 52 -8.73 10.31 -4.83
CA GLY A 52 -9.59 11.26 -5.54
C GLY A 52 -9.41 12.69 -5.03
N LEU A 53 -9.42 12.88 -3.71
CA LEU A 53 -9.19 14.19 -3.10
C LEU A 53 -7.78 14.74 -3.38
N THR A 54 -6.78 13.88 -3.44
CA THR A 54 -5.41 14.26 -3.82
C THR A 54 -5.31 14.66 -5.29
N PHE A 55 -6.09 14.04 -6.18
CA PHE A 55 -6.18 14.40 -7.60
C PHE A 55 -6.78 15.79 -7.85
N GLU A 56 -7.53 16.33 -6.89
CA GLU A 56 -8.02 17.71 -6.97
C GLU A 56 -6.95 18.74 -6.63
N LEU A 57 -5.92 18.38 -5.84
CA LEU A 57 -4.83 19.29 -5.48
C LEU A 57 -4.15 19.95 -6.71
N PRO A 58 -3.79 19.22 -7.78
CA PRO A 58 -3.26 19.85 -9.00
C PRO A 58 -4.15 20.95 -9.57
N LEU A 59 -5.46 20.69 -9.66
CA LEU A 59 -6.43 21.64 -10.21
C LEU A 59 -6.56 22.87 -9.30
N VAL A 60 -6.74 22.64 -8.00
CA VAL A 60 -6.91 23.70 -7.00
C VAL A 60 -5.66 24.57 -6.90
N LEU A 61 -4.47 23.97 -6.79
CA LEU A 61 -3.21 24.71 -6.69
C LEU A 61 -2.93 25.52 -7.96
N THR A 62 -3.25 24.98 -9.13
CA THR A 62 -3.11 25.69 -10.41
C THR A 62 -4.07 26.88 -10.49
N PHE A 63 -5.32 26.71 -10.04
CA PHE A 63 -6.28 27.79 -9.99
C PHE A 63 -5.87 28.90 -9.01
N LEU A 64 -5.43 28.53 -7.80
CA LEU A 64 -4.91 29.50 -6.82
C LEU A 64 -3.67 30.25 -7.34
N ALA A 65 -2.82 29.56 -8.13
CA ALA A 65 -1.70 30.20 -8.77
C ALA A 65 -2.12 31.19 -9.85
N LEU A 66 -3.17 30.87 -10.62
CA LEU A 66 -3.71 31.76 -11.65
C LEU A 66 -4.31 33.05 -11.07
N VAL A 67 -4.96 32.97 -9.90
CA VAL A 67 -5.51 34.13 -9.18
C VAL A 67 -4.42 34.91 -8.41
N GLY A 68 -3.18 34.40 -8.38
CA GLY A 68 -2.04 35.06 -7.75
C GLY A 68 -1.91 34.84 -6.23
N VAL A 69 -2.72 33.95 -5.65
CA VAL A 69 -2.68 33.62 -4.21
C VAL A 69 -1.43 32.78 -3.89
N VAL A 70 -1.01 31.94 -4.83
CA VAL A 70 0.07 30.98 -4.65
C VAL A 70 1.11 31.15 -5.76
N SER A 71 2.40 31.20 -5.41
CA SER A 71 3.49 31.30 -6.38
C SER A 71 4.34 30.04 -6.41
N SER A 72 4.97 29.76 -7.56
CA SER A 72 5.97 28.69 -7.73
C SER A 72 7.09 28.77 -6.69
N ARG A 73 7.50 29.99 -6.29
CA ARG A 73 8.51 30.22 -5.24
C ARG A 73 8.02 29.80 -3.86
N SER A 74 6.75 30.06 -3.54
CA SER A 74 6.14 29.69 -2.26
C SER A 74 6.01 28.18 -2.11
N LEU A 75 5.55 27.48 -3.16
CA LEU A 75 5.52 26.00 -3.17
C LEU A 75 6.91 25.44 -2.96
N ARG A 76 7.92 26.01 -3.63
CA ARG A 76 9.31 25.56 -3.53
C ARG A 76 9.89 25.71 -2.12
N ALA A 77 9.52 26.77 -1.41
CA ALA A 77 9.91 26.98 -0.02
C ALA A 77 9.23 26.00 0.94
N HIS A 78 7.98 25.60 0.67
CA HIS A 78 7.20 24.72 1.54
C HIS A 78 7.19 23.24 1.11
N ARG A 79 8.02 22.85 0.13
CA ARG A 79 8.09 21.45 -0.37
C ARG A 79 8.24 20.43 0.74
N ALA A 80 9.15 20.67 1.68
CA ALA A 80 9.40 19.74 2.78
C ALA A 80 8.14 19.53 3.65
N TYR A 81 7.43 20.61 3.99
CA TYR A 81 6.20 20.54 4.77
C TYR A 81 5.09 19.81 4.04
N ILE A 82 4.91 20.08 2.75
CA ILE A 82 3.87 19.44 1.93
C ILE A 82 4.16 17.95 1.78
N VAL A 83 5.40 17.59 1.44
CA VAL A 83 5.79 16.17 1.31
C VAL A 83 5.58 15.44 2.63
N VAL A 84 6.07 15.97 3.75
CA VAL A 84 5.85 15.34 5.07
C VAL A 84 4.35 15.20 5.38
N GLY A 85 3.53 16.22 5.07
CA GLY A 85 2.08 16.15 5.23
C GLY A 85 1.43 15.03 4.41
N LEU A 86 1.87 14.82 3.16
CA LEU A 86 1.38 13.74 2.30
C LEU A 86 1.78 12.35 2.82
N TRP A 87 2.97 12.23 3.38
CA TRP A 87 3.43 10.98 4.02
C TRP A 87 2.69 10.68 5.33
N ILE A 88 2.35 11.70 6.11
CA ILE A 88 1.49 11.53 7.27
C ILE A 88 0.08 11.12 6.82
N ALA A 89 -0.45 11.75 5.77
CA ALA A 89 -1.75 11.40 5.21
C ALA A 89 -1.79 9.95 4.69
N SER A 90 -0.72 9.45 4.06
CA SER A 90 -0.69 8.06 3.58
C SER A 90 -0.81 7.06 4.74
N CYS A 91 -0.20 7.34 5.89
CA CYS A 91 -0.36 6.52 7.10
C CYS A 91 -1.80 6.51 7.64
N PHE A 92 -2.54 7.63 7.52
CA PHE A 92 -3.95 7.66 7.93
C PHE A 92 -4.86 6.87 6.99
N VAL A 93 -4.55 6.88 5.69
CA VAL A 93 -5.31 6.13 4.67
C VAL A 93 -5.06 4.62 4.77
N THR A 94 -3.90 4.22 5.28
CA THR A 94 -3.49 2.82 5.47
C THR A 94 -3.50 2.47 6.95
N PRO A 95 -4.67 2.14 7.54
CA PRO A 95 -4.72 1.67 8.92
C PRO A 95 -4.11 0.27 9.09
N GLY A 96 -3.74 -0.39 7.99
CA GLY A 96 -2.95 -1.63 8.02
C GLY A 96 -1.61 -1.35 8.69
N ALA A 97 -1.30 -2.13 9.73
CA ALA A 97 -0.04 -2.03 10.47
C ALA A 97 1.17 -2.55 9.65
N ASP A 98 1.16 -2.35 8.33
CA ASP A 98 2.19 -2.78 7.41
C ASP A 98 2.99 -1.58 6.87
N PRO A 99 4.32 -1.70 6.78
CA PRO A 99 5.15 -0.59 6.31
C PRO A 99 5.01 -0.34 4.81
N TYR A 100 4.54 -1.32 4.02
CA TYR A 100 4.56 -1.26 2.55
C TYR A 100 3.43 -0.42 1.96
N SER A 101 2.21 -0.53 2.49
CA SER A 101 1.07 0.20 1.94
C SER A 101 1.21 1.73 2.05
N PRO A 102 1.58 2.32 3.21
CA PRO A 102 1.82 3.77 3.32
C PRO A 102 2.99 4.24 2.45
N LEU A 103 4.02 3.40 2.22
CA LEU A 103 5.13 3.72 1.32
C LEU A 103 4.65 3.89 -0.12
N ILE A 104 3.87 2.95 -0.65
CA ILE A 104 3.36 2.99 -2.02
C ILE A 104 2.46 4.22 -2.22
N ILE A 105 1.54 4.46 -1.28
CA ILE A 105 0.62 5.60 -1.36
C ILE A 105 1.37 6.93 -1.18
N GLY A 106 2.29 7.02 -0.21
CA GLY A 106 3.08 8.22 0.04
C GLY A 106 3.91 8.61 -1.18
N VAL A 107 4.50 7.64 -1.87
CA VAL A 107 5.19 7.85 -3.15
C VAL A 107 4.22 8.34 -4.22
N ALA A 108 3.06 7.70 -4.39
CA ALA A 108 2.06 8.12 -5.37
C ALA A 108 1.58 9.57 -5.15
N PHE A 109 1.28 9.95 -3.91
CA PHE A 109 0.88 11.30 -3.54
C PHE A 109 2.00 12.31 -3.76
N THR A 110 3.24 11.95 -3.44
CA THR A 110 4.41 12.80 -3.67
C THR A 110 4.60 13.08 -5.16
N ILE A 111 4.43 12.06 -6.03
CA ILE A 111 4.50 12.23 -7.49
C ILE A 111 3.44 13.21 -7.97
N LEU A 112 2.19 13.09 -7.51
CA LEU A 112 1.10 14.01 -7.87
C LEU A 112 1.41 15.46 -7.47
N TYR A 113 1.99 15.66 -6.28
CA TYR A 113 2.42 16.98 -5.86
C TYR A 113 3.50 17.56 -6.80
N PHE A 114 4.50 16.77 -7.16
CA PHE A 114 5.54 17.23 -8.10
C PHE A 114 4.98 17.54 -9.49
N ILE A 115 3.99 16.79 -9.98
CA ILE A 115 3.29 17.10 -11.24
C ILE A 115 2.56 18.44 -11.11
N SER A 116 1.86 18.67 -10.00
CA SER A 116 1.14 19.91 -9.73
C SER A 116 2.09 21.11 -9.70
N GLU A 117 3.22 20.97 -9.01
CA GLU A 117 4.24 22.01 -8.94
C GLU A 117 4.87 22.29 -10.31
N ALA A 118 5.13 21.25 -11.11
CA ALA A 118 5.63 21.40 -12.47
C ALA A 118 4.62 22.15 -13.35
N LEU A 119 3.33 21.83 -13.25
CA LEU A 119 2.27 22.48 -14.01
C LEU A 119 2.18 23.98 -13.68
N ILE A 120 2.21 24.33 -12.40
CA ILE A 120 2.20 25.73 -11.94
C ILE A 120 3.42 26.49 -12.45
N ARG A 121 4.60 25.84 -12.48
CA ARG A 121 5.80 26.46 -13.04
C ARG A 121 5.65 26.74 -14.53
N VAL A 122 5.10 25.78 -15.30
CA VAL A 122 4.91 25.96 -16.75
C VAL A 122 3.91 27.10 -17.04
N ILE A 123 2.85 27.22 -16.24
CA ILE A 123 1.81 28.25 -16.43
C ILE A 123 2.27 29.62 -15.91
N GLY A 124 2.99 29.67 -14.79
CA GLY A 124 3.37 30.91 -14.10
C GLY A 124 4.72 31.54 -14.49
N ARG A 125 5.52 30.90 -15.34
CA ARG A 125 6.99 31.06 -15.48
C ARG A 125 7.77 30.47 -14.29
#